data_AF-A0A3M7NK68-F1
#
_entry.id   AF-A0A3M7NK68-F1
#
_cell.length_a   1.000
_cell.length_b   1.000
_cell.length_c   1.000
_cell.angle_alpha   90.00
_cell.angle_beta   90.00
_cell.angle_gamma   90.00
#
_symmetry.space_group_name_H-M   'P 1'
#
loop_
_entity.id
_entity.type
_entity.pdbx_description
1 polymer ?
#
loop_
_entity_poly.entity_id
_entity_poly.type
_entity_poly.pdbx_seq_one_letter_code
_entity_poly.pdbx_strand_id
1 'polypeptide(L)' 'ASYRGHETVVQMLLEKGADVNAQGGEYGNALQAASYRGHETVVQMLLEKGADVNTRGYYGNAL' A
#
# COMPACT_ATOMS: atom_id res chain seq x y z
N ALA A 1 -5.37 -2.83 -6.50
CA ALA A 1 -4.58 -4.07 -6.41
C ALA A 1 -4.32 -4.44 -4.95
N SER A 2 -3.72 -3.56 -4.15
CA SER A 2 -3.33 -3.83 -2.76
C SER A 2 -4.50 -4.16 -1.81
N TYR A 3 -5.60 -3.41 -1.86
CA TYR A 3 -6.81 -3.70 -1.06
C TYR A 3 -7.42 -5.10 -1.31
N ARG A 4 -7.21 -5.65 -2.51
CA ARG A 4 -7.72 -6.99 -2.88
C ARG A 4 -6.66 -8.08 -2.77
N GLY A 5 -5.45 -7.75 -2.31
CA GLY A 5 -4.34 -8.70 -2.20
C GLY A 5 -3.84 -9.21 -3.55
N HIS A 6 -3.95 -8.44 -4.63
CA HIS A 6 -3.50 -8.88 -5.95
C HIS A 6 -1.99 -8.73 -6.10
N GLU A 7 -1.24 -9.65 -5.50
CA GLU A 7 0.22 -9.65 -5.40
C GLU A 7 0.92 -9.41 -6.74
N THR A 8 0.59 -10.20 -7.77
CA THR A 8 1.22 -10.10 -9.10
C THR A 8 0.99 -8.74 -9.76
N VAL A 9 -0.19 -8.15 -9.56
CA VAL A 9 -0.53 -6.82 -10.08
C VAL A 9 0.22 -5.73 -9.32
N VAL A 10 0.34 -5.85 -7.99
CA VAL A 10 1.13 -4.92 -7.18
C VAL A 10 2.59 -4.93 -7.61
N GLN A 11 3.19 -6.12 -7.76
CA GLN A 11 4.57 -6.26 -8.22
C GLN A 11 4.78 -5.58 -9.58
N MET A 12 3.93 -5.88 -10.57
CA MET A 12 4.04 -5.29 -11.90
C MET A 12 3.98 -3.76 -11.87
N LEU A 13 3.09 -3.19 -11.05
CA LEU A 13 2.97 -1.73 -10.91
C LEU A 13 4.25 -1.11 -10.31
N LEU A 14 4.80 -1.72 -9.26
CA LEU A 14 6.03 -1.26 -8.63
C LEU A 14 7.24 -1.36 -9.58
N GLU A 15 7.33 -2.44 -10.37
CA GLU A 15 8.36 -2.59 -11.41
C GLU A 15 8.24 -1.55 -12.53
N LYS A 16 7.03 -1.08 -12.82
CA LYS A 16 6.79 0.01 -13.77
C LYS A 16 7.01 1.41 -13.19
N GLY A 17 7.48 1.51 -11.95
CA GLY A 17 7.77 2.80 -11.31
C GLY A 17 6.53 3.51 -10.79
N ALA A 18 5.46 2.78 -10.46
CA ALA A 18 4.36 3.36 -9.70
C ALA A 18 4.88 3.93 -8.38
N ASP A 19 4.44 5.14 -8.04
CA ASP A 19 4.78 5.75 -6.75
C ASP A 19 4.16 4.93 -5.61
N VAL A 20 5.03 4.28 -4.84
CA VAL A 20 4.67 3.42 -3.70
C VAL A 20 3.91 4.19 -2.61
N ASN A 21 4.13 5.50 -2.52
CA ASN A 21 3.56 6.39 -1.51
C ASN A 21 2.37 7.19 -2.02
N ALA A 22 1.95 6.96 -3.26
CA ALA A 22 0.78 7.61 -3.83
C ALA A 22 -0.44 7.43 -2.90
N GLN A 23 -1.00 8.55 -2.47
CA GLN A 23 -2.23 8.54 -1.69
C GLN A 23 -3.42 8.37 -2.62
N GLY A 24 -4.25 7.38 -2.32
CA GLY A 24 -5.52 7.13 -3.00
C GLY A 24 -6.71 7.65 -2.20
N GLY A 25 -7.90 7.13 -2.53
CA GLY A 25 -9.18 7.46 -1.90
C GLY A 25 -9.29 7.02 -0.44
N GLU A 26 -10.47 6.51 -0.05
CA GLU A 26 -10.87 6.29 1.36
C GLU A 26 -9.81 5.63 2.27
N TYR A 27 -9.01 4.70 1.75
CA TYR A 27 -8.03 3.92 2.52
C TYR A 27 -6.61 4.52 2.57
N GLY A 28 -6.39 5.71 2.00
CA GLY A 28 -5.07 6.34 1.93
C GLY A 28 -4.14 5.65 0.93
N ASN A 29 -2.90 5.33 1.31
CA ASN A 29 -1.93 4.73 0.37
C ASN A 29 -2.09 3.21 0.19
N ALA A 30 -1.32 2.64 -0.73
CA ALA A 30 -1.35 1.21 -1.03
C ALA A 30 -1.04 0.33 0.20
N LEU A 31 -0.15 0.80 1.09
CA LEU A 31 0.27 0.10 2.30
C LEU A 31 -0.90 0.01 3.30
N GLN A 32 -1.56 1.13 3.57
CA GLN A 32 -2.72 1.19 4.45
C GLN A 32 -3.86 0.29 3.97
N ALA A 33 -4.14 0.29 2.66
CA ALA A 33 -5.16 -0.55 2.08
C ALA A 33 -4.85 -2.07 2.21
N ALA A 34 -3.59 -2.47 2.07
CA ALA A 34 -3.17 -3.86 2.26
C ALA A 34 -3.23 -4.26 3.74
N SER A 35 -2.73 -3.41 4.64
CA SER A 35 -2.75 -3.65 6.09
C SER A 35 -4.17 -3.77 6.64
N TYR A 36 -5.09 -2.89 6.22
CA TYR A 36 -6.49 -2.94 6.64
C TYR A 36 -7.18 -4.28 6.33
N ARG A 37 -6.76 -4.93 5.24
CA ARG A 37 -7.33 -6.21 4.77
C ARG A 37 -6.50 -7.43 5.17
N GLY A 38 -5.36 -7.24 5.85
CA GLY A 38 -4.47 -8.32 6.30
C GLY A 38 -3.67 -8.98 5.18
N HIS A 39 -3.35 -8.27 4.11
CA HIS A 39 -2.58 -8.83 2.99
C HIS A 39 -1.07 -8.76 3.24
N GLU A 40 -0.56 -9.65 4.09
CA GLU A 40 0.84 -9.65 4.58
C GLU A 40 1.89 -9.61 3.45
N THR A 41 1.77 -10.46 2.41
CA THR A 41 2.71 -10.48 1.28
C THR A 41 2.77 -9.13 0.56
N VAL A 42 1.61 -8.48 0.39
CA VAL A 42 1.52 -7.17 -0.25
C VAL A 42 2.12 -6.08 0.62
N VAL A 43 1.90 -6.14 1.94
CA VAL A 43 2.52 -5.24 2.91
C VAL A 43 4.04 -5.34 2.82
N GLN A 44 4.58 -6.56 2.82
CA GLN A 44 6.02 -6.78 2.72
C GLN A 44 6.59 -6.21 1.40
N MET A 45 5.98 -6.49 0.26
CA MET A 45 6.41 -5.95 -1.04
C MET A 45 6.46 -4.41 -1.05
N LEU A 46 5.44 -3.76 -0.46
CA LEU A 46 5.37 -2.29 -0.42
C LEU A 46 6.46 -1.72 0.51
N LEU A 47 6.71 -2.34 1.66
CA LEU A 47 7.79 -1.94 2.57
C LEU A 47 9.18 -2.10 1.93
N GLU A 48 9.42 -3.19 1.21
CA GLU A 48 10.67 -3.42 0.47
C GLU A 48 10.90 -2.37 -0.63
N LYS A 49 9.83 -1.78 -1.16
CA LYS A 49 9.89 -0.68 -2.12
C LYS A 49 9.90 0.71 -1.49
N GLY A 50 9.99 0.81 -0.16
CA GLY A 50 10.12 2.09 0.55
C GLY A 50 8.79 2.79 0.80
N ALA A 51 7.70 2.04 0.97
CA ALA A 51 6.44 2.60 1.46
C ALA A 51 6.64 3.26 2.83
N ASP A 52 6.21 4.51 2.95
CA ASP A 52 6.21 5.26 4.20
C ASP A 52 5.06 4.77 5.10
N VAL A 53 5.45 4.29 6.27
CA VAL A 53 4.54 3.79 7.31
C VAL A 53 3.78 4.92 8.01
N ASN A 54 4.30 6.15 7.94
CA ASN A 54 3.77 7.31 8.65
C ASN A 54 2.82 8.16 7.79
N THR A 55 2.50 7.73 6.57
CA THR A 55 1.57 8.45 5.70
C THR A 55 0.22 8.61 6.39
N ARG A 56 -0.32 9.83 6.42
CA ARG A 56 -1.61 10.12 7.03
C ARG A 56 -2.72 9.92 6.00
N GLY A 57 -3.58 8.93 6.22
CA GLY A 57 -4.84 8.81 5.47
C GLY A 57 -5.85 9.88 5.92
N TYR A 58 -6.97 10.01 5.18
CA TYR A 58 -8.03 10.97 5.47
C TYR A 58 -8.67 10.82 6.87
N TYR A 59 -8.54 9.65 7.50
CA TYR A 59 -9.16 9.33 8.80
C TYR A 59 -8.25 9.51 10.02
N GLY A 60 -7.07 10.10 9.86
CA GLY A 60 -6.15 10.29 10.99
C GLY A 60 -5.43 8.99 11.38
N ASN A 61 -4.46 9.15 12.27
CA ASN A 61 -3.49 8.17 12.74
C ASN A 61 -4.04 6.76 13.00
N ALA A 62 -3.34 5.75 12.48
CA ALA A 62 -3.46 4.35 12.92
C ALA A 62 -2.57 4.05 14.15
N LEU A 63 -2.26 5.07 14.96
CA LEU A 63 -1.47 4.96 16.19
C LEU A 63 -2.35 5.25 17.40
#